data_AF-A0A836M003-F1
#
_entry.id   AF-A0A836M003-F1
#
_cell.length_a   1.000
_cell.length_b   1.000
_cell.length_c   1.000
_cell.angle_alpha   90.00
_cell.angle_beta   90.00
_cell.angle_gamma   90.00
#
_symmetry.space_group_name_H-M   'P 1'
#
loop_
_entity.id
_entity.type
_entity.pdbx_description
1 polymer ?
#
loop_
_entity_poly.entity_id
_entity_poly.type
_entity_poly.pdbx_seq_one_letter_code
_entity_poly.pdbx_strand_id
1 'polypeptide(L)'
;MGDTPFGIYGPFKRYPKQWLAFRMGIIAGLEHYFCFFGTWALDAEGLEGADPAMLDIVRWHGAEEVEHRTVGYDAYRALAGDGVKGYLGRQLSMGFAFAAMVGFWLGSTVYLCHLDGTKEAQKIAKKNPLALVWLFQKTAKKKKSLPDLGMILTALKGWSKLSYHPEHDGDVEKALAYLAQSPAAQLAAEAYAKALSSKMKS
;
A
#
# COMPACT_ATOMS: atom_id res chain seq x y z
N MET A 1 19.11 -0.86 7.47
CA MET A 1 17.98 -1.58 8.11
C MET A 1 18.58 -2.64 9.01
N GLY A 2 18.34 -2.60 10.33
CA GLY A 2 19.10 -3.36 11.32
C GLY A 2 18.87 -4.88 11.32
N ASP A 3 19.91 -5.63 11.69
CA ASP A 3 19.95 -7.10 11.76
C ASP A 3 19.11 -7.69 12.92
N THR A 4 18.42 -6.84 13.68
CA THR A 4 17.68 -7.19 14.90
C THR A 4 16.23 -6.72 14.84
N PRO A 5 15.29 -7.55 14.35
CA PRO A 5 13.87 -7.21 14.44
C PRO A 5 13.41 -7.24 15.91
N PHE A 6 12.86 -6.13 16.42
CA PHE A 6 12.30 -5.97 17.77
C PHE A 6 13.22 -6.36 18.95
N GLY A 7 14.53 -6.44 18.74
CA GLY A 7 15.47 -6.94 19.76
C GLY A 7 15.33 -8.44 20.07
N ILE A 8 14.64 -9.21 19.23
CA ILE A 8 14.42 -10.65 19.43
C ILE A 8 15.58 -11.44 18.82
N TYR A 9 16.46 -11.97 19.67
CA TYR A 9 17.74 -12.60 19.32
C TYR A 9 17.67 -14.04 18.76
N GLY A 10 16.50 -14.66 18.68
CA GLY A 10 16.40 -16.13 18.55
C GLY A 10 16.42 -16.69 17.11
N PRO A 11 15.26 -17.14 16.59
CA PRO A 11 15.21 -18.03 15.42
C PRO A 11 15.57 -17.37 14.08
N PHE A 12 15.54 -16.05 13.98
CA PHE A 12 15.70 -15.32 12.71
C PHE A 12 17.15 -15.21 12.24
N LYS A 13 18.14 -15.26 13.14
CA LYS A 13 19.57 -15.33 12.78
C LYS A 13 19.97 -16.69 12.21
N ARG A 14 19.25 -17.76 12.61
CA ARG A 14 19.47 -19.14 12.12
C ARG A 14 19.07 -19.29 10.64
N TYR A 15 18.14 -18.46 10.16
CA TYR A 15 17.53 -18.55 8.84
C TYR A 15 17.46 -17.16 8.16
N PRO A 16 18.62 -16.51 7.91
CA PRO A 16 18.66 -15.12 7.44
C PRO A 16 18.00 -14.95 6.08
N LYS A 17 18.15 -15.93 5.19
CA LYS A 17 17.53 -15.92 3.85
C LYS A 17 16.01 -16.01 3.94
N GLN A 18 15.47 -16.89 4.79
CA GLN A 18 14.03 -17.06 4.98
C GLN A 18 13.42 -15.83 5.66
N TRP A 19 14.14 -15.24 6.61
CA TRP A 19 13.73 -13.99 7.25
C TRP A 19 13.68 -12.83 6.26
N LEU A 20 14.71 -12.69 5.42
CA LEU A 20 14.72 -11.69 4.35
C LEU A 20 13.59 -11.94 3.35
N ALA A 21 13.38 -13.20 2.94
CA ALA A 21 12.27 -13.59 2.06
C ALA A 21 10.93 -13.21 2.67
N PHE A 22 10.69 -13.48 3.95
CA PHE A 22 9.45 -13.10 4.63
C PHE A 22 9.22 -11.59 4.62
N ARG A 23 10.26 -10.79 4.89
CA ARG A 23 10.18 -9.32 4.84
C ARG A 23 9.87 -8.81 3.42
N MET A 24 10.56 -9.35 2.41
CA MET A 24 10.26 -9.02 1.01
C MET A 24 8.84 -9.46 0.62
N GLY A 25 8.36 -10.59 1.15
CA GLY A 25 6.99 -11.05 0.92
C GLY A 25 5.94 -10.11 1.54
N ILE A 26 6.24 -9.51 2.70
CA ILE A 26 5.36 -8.49 3.30
C ILE A 26 5.35 -7.24 2.41
N ILE A 27 6.52 -6.78 1.97
CA ILE A 27 6.64 -5.60 1.07
C ILE A 27 5.88 -5.85 -0.23
N ALA A 28 6.08 -7.00 -0.88
CA ALA A 28 5.36 -7.40 -2.08
C ALA A 28 3.84 -7.44 -1.86
N GLY A 29 3.38 -7.93 -0.71
CA GLY A 29 1.97 -7.92 -0.36
C GLY A 29 1.42 -6.51 -0.19
N LEU A 30 2.19 -5.60 0.42
CA LEU A 30 1.82 -4.19 0.56
C LEU A 30 1.77 -3.48 -0.79
N GLU A 31 2.79 -3.64 -1.64
CA GLU A 31 2.82 -3.12 -3.02
C GLU A 31 1.63 -3.62 -3.83
N HIS A 32 1.22 -4.89 -3.67
CA HIS A 32 -0.01 -5.40 -4.31
C HIS A 32 -1.26 -4.63 -3.90
N TYR A 33 -1.42 -4.38 -2.59
CA TYR A 33 -2.54 -3.58 -2.08
C TYR A 33 -2.48 -2.13 -2.58
N PHE A 34 -1.30 -1.53 -2.55
CA PHE A 34 -1.11 -0.14 -2.96
C PHE A 34 -1.26 0.06 -4.47
N CYS A 35 -0.78 -0.87 -5.29
CA CYS A 35 -1.03 -0.88 -6.74
C CYS A 35 -2.53 -0.94 -7.03
N PHE A 36 -3.30 -1.77 -6.31
CA PHE A 36 -4.76 -1.77 -6.43
C PHE A 36 -5.39 -0.43 -6.04
N PHE A 37 -5.02 0.13 -4.88
CA PHE A 37 -5.56 1.41 -4.44
C PHE A 37 -5.16 2.58 -5.35
N GLY A 38 -3.93 2.56 -5.88
CA GLY A 38 -3.42 3.54 -6.83
C GLY A 38 -4.17 3.48 -8.15
N THR A 39 -4.32 2.29 -8.73
CA THR A 39 -5.14 2.07 -9.93
C THR A 39 -6.57 2.59 -9.72
N TRP A 40 -7.16 2.28 -8.57
CA TRP A 40 -8.50 2.78 -8.24
C TRP A 40 -8.54 4.31 -8.09
N ALA A 41 -7.55 4.93 -7.43
CA ALA A 41 -7.51 6.37 -7.19
C ALA A 41 -7.31 7.19 -8.47
N LEU A 42 -6.59 6.65 -9.44
CA LEU A 42 -6.45 7.23 -10.78
C LEU A 42 -7.78 7.27 -11.53
N ASP A 43 -8.61 6.24 -11.37
CA ASP A 43 -9.90 6.09 -12.06
C ASP A 43 -11.10 6.60 -11.23
N ALA A 44 -10.89 7.07 -10.00
CA ALA A 44 -11.97 7.40 -9.08
C ALA A 44 -12.68 8.72 -9.46
N GLU A 45 -13.94 8.59 -9.88
CA GLU A 45 -14.89 9.71 -10.09
C GLU A 45 -15.32 10.35 -8.76
N GLY A 46 -15.32 9.60 -7.66
CA GLY A 46 -15.83 10.05 -6.36
C GLY A 46 -14.94 11.01 -5.57
N LEU A 47 -13.82 11.47 -6.15
CA LEU A 47 -12.81 12.29 -5.47
C LEU A 47 -12.81 13.77 -5.90
N GLU A 48 -13.71 14.19 -6.80
CA GLU A 48 -13.74 15.55 -7.37
C GLU A 48 -13.96 16.67 -6.36
N GLY A 49 -14.53 16.36 -5.18
CA GLY A 49 -14.72 17.33 -4.09
C GLY A 49 -13.53 17.47 -3.14
N ALA A 50 -12.43 16.74 -3.36
CA ALA A 50 -11.22 16.85 -2.55
C ALA A 50 -10.39 18.10 -2.93
N ASP A 51 -9.56 18.56 -2.01
CA ASP A 51 -8.58 19.60 -2.31
C ASP A 51 -7.67 19.14 -3.48
N PRO A 52 -7.48 19.94 -4.54
CA PRO A 52 -6.74 19.51 -5.73
C PRO A 52 -5.28 19.14 -5.44
N ALA A 53 -4.60 19.81 -4.52
CA ALA A 53 -3.21 19.53 -4.20
C ALA A 53 -3.09 18.21 -3.42
N MET A 54 -3.98 17.99 -2.45
CA MET A 54 -4.02 16.71 -1.72
C MET A 54 -4.39 15.55 -2.63
N LEU A 55 -5.34 15.74 -3.55
CA LEU A 55 -5.73 14.73 -4.52
C LEU A 55 -4.58 14.40 -5.47
N ASP A 56 -3.82 15.40 -5.92
CA ASP A 56 -2.66 15.19 -6.77
C ASP A 56 -1.58 14.36 -6.05
N ILE A 57 -1.29 14.65 -4.78
CA ILE A 57 -0.33 13.84 -3.98
C ILE A 57 -0.78 12.38 -3.90
N VAL A 58 -2.07 12.14 -3.63
CA VAL A 58 -2.61 10.78 -3.51
C VAL A 58 -2.53 10.03 -4.85
N ARG A 59 -2.88 10.68 -5.96
CA ARG A 59 -2.82 10.08 -7.30
C ARG A 59 -1.40 9.89 -7.80
N TRP A 60 -0.50 10.85 -7.51
CA TRP A 60 0.92 10.73 -7.79
C TRP A 60 1.50 9.50 -7.08
N HIS A 61 1.32 9.42 -5.76
CA HIS A 61 1.80 8.28 -5.01
C HIS A 61 1.17 6.97 -5.49
N GLY A 62 -0.14 6.97 -5.76
CA GLY A 62 -0.82 5.81 -6.34
C GLY A 62 -0.24 5.36 -7.69
N ALA A 63 0.19 6.29 -8.54
CA ALA A 63 0.85 5.98 -9.80
C ALA A 63 2.24 5.36 -9.61
N GLU A 64 3.04 5.86 -8.66
CA GLU A 64 4.35 5.26 -8.31
C GLU A 64 4.19 3.80 -7.85
N GLU A 65 3.19 3.51 -7.04
CA GLU A 65 2.94 2.15 -6.55
C GLU A 65 2.51 1.18 -7.67
N VAL A 66 1.88 1.68 -8.75
CA VAL A 66 1.60 0.88 -9.96
C VAL A 66 2.88 0.59 -10.74
N GLU A 67 3.81 1.55 -10.82
CA GLU A 67 5.12 1.36 -11.44
C GLU A 67 5.95 0.31 -10.66
N HIS A 68 5.93 0.41 -9.33
CA HIS A 68 6.73 -0.44 -8.44
C HIS A 68 6.18 -1.85 -8.20
N ARG A 69 4.97 -2.17 -8.66
CA ARG A 69 4.25 -3.42 -8.31
C ARG A 69 5.02 -4.73 -8.44
N THR A 70 6.04 -4.81 -9.30
CA THR A 70 6.85 -6.03 -9.49
C THR A 70 8.10 -6.06 -8.61
N VAL A 71 8.57 -4.91 -8.12
CA VAL A 71 9.90 -4.77 -7.48
C VAL A 71 10.01 -5.63 -6.23
N GLY A 72 9.07 -5.50 -5.29
CA GLY A 72 9.05 -6.30 -4.08
C GLY A 72 8.79 -7.78 -4.38
N TYR A 73 7.93 -8.07 -5.35
CA TYR A 73 7.57 -9.43 -5.73
C TYR A 73 8.74 -10.20 -6.35
N ASP A 74 9.47 -9.60 -7.27
CA ASP A 74 10.61 -10.23 -7.94
C ASP A 74 11.75 -10.49 -6.95
N ALA A 75 11.99 -9.56 -6.03
CA ALA A 75 12.93 -9.76 -4.94
C ALA A 75 12.49 -10.89 -3.99
N TYR A 76 11.20 -10.96 -3.66
CA TYR A 76 10.64 -12.08 -2.89
C TYR A 76 10.86 -13.41 -3.61
N ARG A 77 10.51 -13.46 -4.90
CA ARG A 77 10.58 -14.64 -5.77
C ARG A 77 12.02 -15.14 -5.90
N ALA A 78 12.99 -14.25 -6.09
CA ALA A 78 14.41 -14.59 -6.14
C ALA A 78 14.92 -15.25 -4.83
N LEU A 79 14.36 -14.88 -3.68
CA LEU A 79 14.73 -15.43 -2.38
C LEU A 79 13.99 -16.73 -2.06
N ALA A 80 12.68 -16.78 -2.29
CA ALA A 80 11.79 -17.87 -1.86
C ALA A 80 11.62 -18.99 -2.89
N GLY A 81 11.83 -18.68 -4.17
CA GLY A 81 11.61 -19.58 -5.31
C GLY A 81 10.14 -19.79 -5.65
N ASP A 82 9.88 -20.45 -6.79
CA ASP A 82 8.54 -20.65 -7.37
C ASP A 82 7.81 -21.92 -6.89
N GLY A 83 8.42 -22.67 -5.98
CA GLY A 83 7.84 -23.91 -5.45
C GLY A 83 6.71 -23.69 -4.44
N VAL A 84 6.09 -24.78 -3.98
CA VAL A 84 5.03 -24.77 -2.96
C VAL A 84 5.45 -24.01 -1.69
N LYS A 85 6.72 -24.08 -1.29
CA LYS A 85 7.24 -23.33 -0.13
C LYS A 85 7.19 -21.81 -0.34
N GLY A 86 7.55 -21.34 -1.54
CA GLY A 86 7.44 -19.92 -1.91
C GLY A 86 5.97 -19.49 -1.98
N TYR A 87 5.10 -20.30 -2.57
CA TYR A 87 3.66 -20.04 -2.53
C TYR A 87 3.12 -19.88 -1.10
N LEU A 88 3.40 -20.83 -0.21
CA LEU A 88 2.93 -20.76 1.18
C LEU A 88 3.53 -19.56 1.92
N GLY A 89 4.82 -19.26 1.71
CA GLY A 89 5.47 -18.08 2.27
C GLY A 89 4.83 -16.78 1.78
N ARG A 90 4.43 -16.73 0.51
CA ARG A 90 3.73 -15.58 -0.08
C ARG A 90 2.36 -15.39 0.56
N GLN A 91 1.57 -16.45 0.72
CA GLN A 91 0.27 -16.37 1.37
C GLN A 91 0.39 -15.96 2.85
N LEU A 92 1.39 -16.49 3.56
CA LEU A 92 1.66 -16.10 4.94
C LEU A 92 2.01 -14.61 5.03
N SER A 93 2.95 -14.15 4.22
CA SER A 93 3.41 -12.76 4.20
C SER A 93 2.28 -11.80 3.82
N MET A 94 1.42 -12.19 2.87
CA MET A 94 0.21 -11.46 2.52
C MET A 94 -0.76 -11.34 3.70
N GLY A 95 -0.96 -12.41 4.48
CA GLY A 95 -1.76 -12.35 5.69
C GLY A 95 -1.23 -11.35 6.72
N PHE A 96 0.10 -11.28 6.89
CA PHE A 96 0.74 -10.27 7.74
C PHE A 96 0.59 -8.85 7.18
N ALA A 97 0.81 -8.66 5.88
CA ALA A 97 0.62 -7.38 5.20
C ALA A 97 -0.83 -6.87 5.37
N PHE A 98 -1.82 -7.76 5.18
CA PHE A 98 -3.23 -7.45 5.39
C PHE A 98 -3.54 -7.04 6.83
N ALA A 99 -3.06 -7.81 7.81
CA ALA A 99 -3.27 -7.49 9.23
C ALA A 99 -2.63 -6.14 9.61
N ALA A 100 -1.42 -5.87 9.11
CA ALA A 100 -0.75 -4.59 9.30
C ALA A 100 -1.56 -3.44 8.66
N MET A 101 -1.96 -3.58 7.40
CA MET A 101 -2.76 -2.59 6.66
C MET A 101 -4.06 -2.25 7.40
N VAL A 102 -4.84 -3.26 7.80
CA VAL A 102 -6.09 -3.07 8.53
C VAL A 102 -5.85 -2.41 9.90
N GLY A 103 -4.81 -2.83 10.62
CA GLY A 103 -4.42 -2.23 11.89
C GLY A 103 -4.06 -0.76 11.76
N PHE A 104 -3.22 -0.41 10.77
CA PHE A 104 -2.85 0.97 10.48
C PHE A 104 -4.03 1.80 10.02
N TRP A 105 -4.91 1.27 9.18
CA TRP A 105 -6.11 1.97 8.74
C TRP A 105 -7.05 2.28 9.91
N LEU A 106 -7.34 1.31 10.76
CA LEU A 106 -8.17 1.50 11.96
C LEU A 106 -7.55 2.52 12.92
N GLY A 107 -6.26 2.36 13.21
CA GLY A 107 -5.51 3.25 14.10
C GLY A 107 -5.47 4.69 13.56
N SER A 108 -5.16 4.86 12.28
CA SER A 108 -5.10 6.17 11.62
C SER A 108 -6.47 6.83 11.57
N THR A 109 -7.53 6.07 11.29
CA THR A 109 -8.91 6.59 11.30
C THR A 109 -9.27 7.15 12.68
N VAL A 110 -9.00 6.39 13.75
CA VAL A 110 -9.27 6.82 15.13
C VAL A 110 -8.40 8.03 15.50
N TYR A 111 -7.13 8.02 15.12
CA TYR A 111 -6.20 9.12 15.37
C TYR A 111 -6.65 10.43 14.70
N LEU A 112 -6.96 10.39 13.39
CA LEU A 112 -7.45 11.55 12.65
C LEU A 112 -8.79 12.05 13.20
N CYS A 113 -9.68 11.14 13.60
CA CYS A 113 -10.95 11.53 14.23
C CYS A 113 -10.75 12.23 15.59
N HIS A 114 -9.72 11.85 16.34
CA HIS A 114 -9.37 12.57 17.56
C HIS A 114 -8.82 13.98 17.28
N LEU A 115 -8.06 14.16 16.21
CA LEU A 115 -7.53 15.47 15.79
C LEU A 115 -8.61 16.44 15.30
N ASP A 116 -9.63 15.95 14.57
CA ASP A 116 -10.69 16.78 13.98
C ASP A 116 -11.57 17.47 15.06
N GLY A 117 -11.65 16.93 16.28
CA GLY A 117 -12.35 17.56 17.41
C GLY A 117 -13.88 17.71 17.26
N THR A 118 -14.44 17.51 16.07
CA THR A 118 -15.88 17.61 15.78
C THR A 118 -16.68 16.51 16.51
N LYS A 119 -17.94 16.79 16.87
CA LYS A 119 -18.79 15.82 17.59
C LYS A 119 -19.00 14.55 16.77
N GLU A 120 -19.05 14.68 15.45
CA GLU A 120 -19.21 13.62 14.47
C GLU A 120 -17.97 12.71 14.45
N ALA A 121 -16.77 13.29 14.34
CA ALA A 121 -15.52 12.54 14.35
C ALA A 121 -15.30 11.82 15.69
N GLN A 122 -15.59 12.48 16.81
CA GLN A 122 -15.48 11.88 18.15
C GLN A 122 -16.45 10.69 18.34
N LYS A 123 -17.61 10.69 17.68
CA LYS A 123 -18.52 9.52 17.67
C LYS A 123 -17.94 8.36 16.86
N ILE A 124 -17.19 8.64 15.78
CA ILE A 124 -16.53 7.62 14.98
C ILE A 124 -15.36 7.01 15.76
N ALA A 125 -14.53 7.83 16.40
CA ALA A 125 -13.37 7.38 17.19
C ALA A 125 -13.72 6.40 18.31
N LYS A 126 -14.94 6.49 18.88
CA LYS A 126 -15.44 5.60 19.94
C LYS A 126 -16.01 4.27 19.44
N LYS A 127 -16.10 4.05 18.12
CA LYS A 127 -16.63 2.81 17.56
C LYS A 127 -15.63 1.67 17.73
N ASN A 128 -16.14 0.46 17.95
CA ASN A 128 -15.30 -0.73 17.88
C ASN A 128 -14.85 -1.02 16.44
N PRO A 129 -13.79 -1.83 16.24
CA PRO A 129 -13.23 -2.10 14.91
C PRO A 129 -14.24 -2.64 13.89
N LEU A 130 -15.14 -3.55 14.29
CA LEU A 130 -16.14 -4.12 13.38
C LEU A 130 -17.15 -3.05 12.91
N ALA A 131 -17.55 -2.15 13.81
CA ALA A 131 -18.43 -1.04 13.48
C ALA A 131 -17.74 -0.03 12.54
N LEU A 132 -16.43 0.16 12.63
CA LEU A 132 -15.65 0.97 11.69
C LEU A 132 -15.59 0.33 10.30
N VAL A 133 -15.31 -0.98 10.22
CA VAL A 133 -15.34 -1.74 8.95
C VAL A 133 -16.72 -1.66 8.30
N TRP A 134 -17.79 -1.80 9.07
CA TRP A 134 -19.14 -1.70 8.54
C TRP A 134 -19.47 -0.28 8.05
N LEU A 135 -19.05 0.76 8.79
CA LEU A 135 -19.19 2.15 8.38
C LEU A 135 -18.42 2.43 7.09
N PHE A 136 -17.20 1.91 6.96
CA PHE A 136 -16.41 1.98 5.73
C PHE A 136 -17.17 1.38 4.56
N GLN A 137 -17.65 0.13 4.68
CA GLN A 137 -18.35 -0.55 3.60
C GLN A 137 -19.63 0.17 3.18
N LYS A 138 -20.39 0.70 4.14
CA LYS A 138 -21.59 1.50 3.88
C LYS A 138 -21.26 2.80 3.14
N THR A 139 -20.17 3.45 3.51
CA THR A 139 -19.74 4.73 2.93
C THR A 139 -19.20 4.53 1.51
N ALA A 140 -18.36 3.51 1.30
CA ALA A 140 -17.81 3.15 -0.01
C ALA A 140 -18.93 2.93 -1.04
N LYS A 141 -19.93 2.11 -0.70
CA LYS A 141 -21.09 1.85 -1.57
C LYS A 141 -21.94 3.09 -1.89
N LYS A 142 -22.04 4.04 -0.96
CA LYS A 142 -22.88 5.23 -1.13
C LYS A 142 -22.18 6.33 -1.91
N LYS A 143 -20.93 6.64 -1.54
CA LYS A 143 -20.22 7.83 -2.03
C LYS A 143 -19.30 7.56 -3.21
N LYS A 144 -18.98 6.29 -3.51
CA LYS A 144 -17.96 5.89 -4.50
C LYS A 144 -16.59 6.58 -4.31
N SER A 145 -16.35 7.13 -3.13
CA SER A 145 -15.12 7.84 -2.77
C SER A 145 -14.05 6.91 -2.21
N LEU A 146 -14.35 5.62 -2.09
CA LEU A 146 -13.47 4.55 -1.60
C LEU A 146 -13.85 3.24 -2.31
N PRO A 147 -12.91 2.32 -2.56
CA PRO A 147 -13.24 0.99 -3.05
C PRO A 147 -13.96 0.19 -1.96
N ASP A 148 -15.01 -0.54 -2.35
CA ASP A 148 -15.73 -1.38 -1.40
C ASP A 148 -15.04 -2.74 -1.20
N LEU A 149 -15.38 -3.45 -0.12
CA LEU A 149 -14.77 -4.73 0.25
C LEU A 149 -14.88 -5.78 -0.87
N GLY A 150 -15.94 -5.75 -1.69
CA GLY A 150 -16.08 -6.65 -2.84
C GLY A 150 -15.01 -6.40 -3.91
N MET A 151 -14.71 -5.13 -4.20
CA MET A 151 -13.64 -4.76 -5.14
C MET A 151 -12.28 -5.19 -4.59
N ILE A 152 -12.02 -4.94 -3.30
CA ILE A 152 -10.77 -5.33 -2.63
C ILE A 152 -10.59 -6.87 -2.69
N LEU A 153 -11.62 -7.64 -2.36
CA LEU A 153 -11.56 -9.11 -2.44
C LEU A 153 -11.35 -9.61 -3.88
N THR A 154 -11.96 -8.94 -4.86
CA THR A 154 -11.78 -9.29 -6.29
C THR A 154 -10.34 -9.06 -6.74
N ALA A 155 -9.73 -7.96 -6.32
CA ALA A 155 -8.33 -7.65 -6.62
C ALA A 155 -7.34 -8.65 -5.98
N LEU A 156 -7.71 -9.26 -4.85
CA LEU A 156 -6.88 -10.29 -4.19
C LEU A 156 -7.00 -11.69 -4.82
N LYS A 157 -7.97 -11.90 -5.70
CA LYS A 157 -8.19 -13.20 -6.33
C LYS A 157 -6.99 -13.63 -7.18
N GLY A 158 -6.34 -12.68 -7.86
CA GLY A 158 -5.14 -12.91 -8.67
C GLY A 158 -4.00 -13.48 -7.83
N TRP A 159 -3.70 -12.82 -6.71
CA TRP A 159 -2.60 -13.17 -5.80
C TRP A 159 -2.62 -14.62 -5.31
N SER A 160 -3.80 -15.20 -5.14
CA SER A 160 -3.95 -16.57 -4.62
C SER A 160 -3.58 -17.65 -5.64
N LYS A 161 -3.35 -17.32 -6.91
CA LYS A 161 -2.97 -18.30 -7.94
C LYS A 161 -1.51 -18.70 -7.80
N LEU A 162 -1.18 -19.98 -7.97
CA LEU A 162 0.21 -20.46 -7.90
C LEU A 162 1.11 -19.77 -8.93
N SER A 163 0.63 -19.59 -10.16
CA SER A 163 1.33 -18.94 -11.28
C SER A 163 1.19 -17.41 -11.32
N TYR A 164 0.80 -16.79 -10.20
CA TYR A 164 0.60 -15.35 -10.13
C TYR A 164 1.90 -14.57 -10.37
N HIS A 165 1.79 -13.45 -11.09
CA HIS A 165 2.82 -12.43 -11.25
C HIS A 165 2.15 -11.04 -11.33
N PRO A 166 2.65 -10.01 -10.63
CA PRO A 166 2.04 -8.67 -10.62
C PRO A 166 2.23 -7.88 -11.91
N GLU A 167 2.93 -8.40 -12.92
CA GLU A 167 3.24 -7.64 -14.14
C GLU A 167 2.00 -7.14 -14.89
N HIS A 168 0.86 -7.83 -14.74
CA HIS A 168 -0.40 -7.47 -15.38
C HIS A 168 -1.35 -6.72 -14.45
N ASP A 169 -0.94 -6.41 -13.22
CA ASP A 169 -1.77 -5.66 -12.29
C ASP A 169 -1.64 -4.15 -12.57
N GLY A 170 -2.77 -3.45 -12.65
CA GLY A 170 -2.80 -2.02 -12.95
C GLY A 170 -2.45 -1.65 -14.40
N ASP A 171 -2.60 -0.36 -14.72
CA ASP A 171 -2.30 0.22 -16.03
C ASP A 171 -1.06 1.13 -15.91
N VAL A 172 0.08 0.60 -16.35
CA VAL A 172 1.37 1.30 -16.26
C VAL A 172 1.43 2.51 -17.17
N GLU A 173 0.86 2.41 -18.37
CA GLU A 173 0.89 3.51 -19.33
C GLU A 173 0.11 4.70 -18.75
N LYS A 174 -1.05 4.43 -18.13
CA LYS A 174 -1.82 5.45 -17.41
C LYS A 174 -1.06 6.02 -16.23
N ALA A 175 -0.40 5.18 -15.42
CA ALA A 175 0.40 5.64 -14.28
C ALA A 175 1.54 6.58 -14.72
N LEU A 176 2.31 6.18 -15.73
CA LEU A 176 3.38 7.00 -16.31
C LEU A 176 2.85 8.30 -16.92
N ALA A 177 1.71 8.24 -17.62
CA ALA A 177 1.07 9.43 -18.19
C ALA A 177 0.65 10.42 -17.10
N TYR A 178 0.17 9.94 -15.94
CA TYR A 178 -0.16 10.78 -14.80
C TYR A 178 1.10 11.38 -14.14
N LEU A 179 2.13 10.55 -13.91
CA LEU A 179 3.41 10.98 -13.34
C LEU A 179 4.05 12.12 -14.13
N ALA A 180 3.99 12.07 -15.46
CA ALA A 180 4.54 13.11 -16.34
C ALA A 180 3.85 14.48 -16.18
N GLN A 181 2.60 14.50 -15.71
CA GLN A 181 1.77 15.71 -15.63
C GLN A 181 1.58 16.24 -14.21
N SER A 182 1.86 15.42 -13.18
CA SER A 182 1.60 15.76 -11.79
C SER A 182 2.52 16.90 -11.28
N PRO A 183 1.95 18.02 -10.80
CA PRO A 183 2.71 19.06 -10.12
C PRO A 183 3.47 18.53 -8.89
N ALA A 184 2.86 17.65 -8.09
CA ALA A 184 3.51 17.07 -6.92
C ALA A 184 4.76 16.25 -7.29
N ALA A 185 4.69 15.46 -8.37
CA ALA A 185 5.83 14.70 -8.89
C ALA A 185 6.98 15.63 -9.32
N GLN A 186 6.67 16.72 -10.03
CA GLN A 186 7.66 17.70 -10.47
C GLN A 186 8.35 18.38 -9.28
N LEU A 187 7.57 18.83 -8.28
CA LEU A 187 8.11 19.45 -7.07
C LEU A 187 9.01 18.50 -6.28
N ALA A 188 8.65 17.22 -6.20
CA ALA A 188 9.46 16.22 -5.53
C ALA A 188 10.79 15.97 -6.26
N ALA A 189 10.76 15.88 -7.59
CA ALA A 189 11.97 15.74 -8.41
C ALA A 189 12.92 16.95 -8.25
N GLU A 190 12.38 18.17 -8.25
CA GLU A 190 13.15 19.39 -8.01
C GLU A 190 13.77 19.41 -6.60
N ALA A 191 13.00 19.07 -5.58
CA ALA A 191 13.48 18.99 -4.20
C ALA A 191 14.62 17.96 -4.06
N TYR A 192 14.48 16.80 -4.71
CA TYR A 192 15.51 15.77 -4.75
C TYR A 192 16.79 16.25 -5.44
N ALA A 193 16.68 16.88 -6.62
CA ALA A 193 17.81 17.45 -7.34
C ALA A 193 18.55 18.51 -6.51
N LYS A 194 17.81 19.37 -5.81
CA LYS A 194 18.38 20.37 -4.91
C LYS A 194 19.14 19.74 -3.74
N ALA A 195 18.58 18.70 -3.10
CA ALA A 195 19.22 17.98 -2.00
C ALA A 195 20.48 17.22 -2.42
N LEU A 196 20.52 16.68 -3.64
CA LEU A 196 21.73 16.09 -4.22
C LEU A 196 22.81 17.15 -4.45
N SER A 197 22.42 18.29 -5.04
CA SER A 197 23.36 19.38 -5.32
C SER A 197 24.00 19.97 -4.06
N SER A 198 23.29 19.97 -2.91
CA SER A 198 23.85 20.44 -1.64
C SER A 198 24.82 19.42 -1.03
N LYS A 199 24.50 18.12 -1.10
CA LYS A 199 25.41 17.05 -0.63
C LYS A 199 26.69 16.91 -1.46
N MET A 200 26.65 17.23 -2.75
CA MET A 200 27.86 17.22 -3.58
C MET A 200 28.78 18.42 -3.35
N LYS A 201 28.29 19.48 -2.69
CA LYS A 201 29.05 20.69 -2.35
C LYS A 201 29.63 20.67 -0.93
N SER A 202 29.28 19.67 -0.12
CA SER A 202 29.79 19.44 1.25
C SER A 202 30.84 18.34 1.26
#